data_AF-A0A396C1U8-F1
#
_entry.id   AF-A0A396C1U8-F1
#
_cell.length_a   1.000
_cell.length_b   1.000
_cell.length_c   1.000
_cell.angle_alpha   90.00
_cell.angle_beta   90.00
_cell.angle_gamma   90.00
#
_symmetry.space_group_name_H-M   'P 1'
#
loop_
_entity.id
_entity.type
_entity.pdbx_description
1 polymer ?
#
loop_
_entity_poly.entity_id
_entity_poly.type
_entity_poly.pdbx_seq_one_letter_code
_entity_poly.pdbx_strand_id
1 'polypeptide(L)'
;MNTPNNKITQIRKLANRDFRINRPYGIRLDQRKRTIALFNREFNVLGLADKGIIETLPVEPYRDIEDIPHSLAHHISLNGDKIDLYFYDDNTCPFSENGINEQLLLAYNKKMVILSGLLDRRL
;
A
#
# COMPACT_ATOMS: atom_id res chain seq x y z
N MET A 1 -11.86 28.54 20.47
CA MET A 1 -11.48 27.54 21.50
C MET A 1 -11.44 26.17 20.84
N ASN A 2 -10.28 25.51 20.77
CA ASN A 2 -10.17 24.14 20.26
C ASN A 2 -10.50 23.15 21.38
N THR A 3 -11.67 22.53 21.33
CA THR A 3 -12.06 21.48 22.29
C THR A 3 -11.20 20.21 22.08
N PRO A 4 -10.90 19.44 23.14
CA PRO A 4 -10.06 18.24 23.06
C PRO A 4 -10.49 17.23 21.98
N ASN A 5 -11.79 17.15 21.74
CA ASN A 5 -12.39 16.26 20.73
C ASN A 5 -11.98 16.65 19.29
N ASN A 6 -11.79 17.94 19.00
CA ASN A 6 -11.31 18.41 17.70
C ASN A 6 -9.84 18.00 17.48
N LYS A 7 -9.01 18.07 18.53
CA LYS A 7 -7.59 17.70 18.45
C LYS A 7 -7.40 16.19 18.19
N ILE A 8 -8.17 15.32 18.83
CA ILE A 8 -8.11 13.87 18.60
C ILE A 8 -8.53 13.53 17.18
N THR A 9 -9.61 14.13 16.68
CA THR A 9 -10.08 13.93 15.31
C THR A 9 -9.04 14.39 14.27
N GLN A 10 -8.39 15.54 14.50
CA GLN A 10 -7.28 16.01 13.66
C GLN A 10 -6.12 15.01 13.61
N ILE A 11 -5.71 14.48 14.77
CA ILE A 11 -4.64 13.47 14.84
C ILE A 11 -5.02 12.20 14.07
N ARG A 12 -6.27 11.73 14.19
CA ARG A 12 -6.76 10.55 13.44
C ARG A 12 -6.74 10.79 11.94
N LYS A 13 -7.19 11.97 11.48
CA LYS A 13 -7.15 12.34 10.06
C LYS A 13 -5.73 12.39 9.52
N LEU A 14 -4.81 12.97 10.29
CA LEU A 14 -3.39 13.02 9.93
C LEU A 14 -2.78 11.61 9.86
N ALA A 15 -3.06 10.75 10.84
CA ALA A 15 -2.57 9.37 10.85
C ALA A 15 -3.12 8.54 9.67
N ASN A 16 -4.40 8.70 9.34
CA ASN A 16 -5.00 8.06 8.17
C ASN A 16 -4.35 8.54 6.86
N ARG A 17 -4.18 9.86 6.72
CA ARG A 17 -3.50 10.46 5.56
C ARG A 17 -2.06 9.97 5.45
N ASP A 18 -1.32 9.96 6.55
CA ASP A 18 0.06 9.49 6.62
C ASP A 18 0.18 8.03 6.18
N PHE A 19 -0.67 7.16 6.73
CA PHE A 19 -0.72 5.76 6.33
C PHE A 19 -0.98 5.60 4.81
N ARG A 20 -2.00 6.29 4.28
CA ARG A 20 -2.37 6.20 2.86
C ARG A 20 -1.29 6.70 1.89
N ILE A 21 -0.43 7.61 2.34
CA ILE A 21 0.62 8.25 1.53
C ILE A 21 1.95 7.50 1.65
N ASN A 22 2.35 7.17 2.88
CA ASN A 22 3.69 6.66 3.18
C ASN A 22 3.77 5.14 3.16
N ARG A 23 2.64 4.44 3.21
CA ARG A 23 2.62 2.98 3.23
C ARG A 23 2.18 2.40 1.88
N PRO A 24 2.72 1.24 1.48
CA PRO A 24 2.27 0.56 0.27
C PRO A 24 0.78 0.26 0.30
N TYR A 25 0.05 0.74 -0.70
CA TYR A 25 -1.31 0.31 -0.99
C TYR A 25 -1.30 -0.96 -1.84
N GLY A 26 -0.34 -1.04 -2.76
CA GLY A 26 -0.16 -2.21 -3.60
C GLY A 26 1.20 -2.25 -4.27
N ILE A 27 1.38 -3.30 -5.05
CA ILE A 27 2.53 -3.54 -5.92
C ILE A 27 2.02 -3.89 -7.31
N ARG A 28 2.63 -3.28 -8.33
CA ARG A 28 2.46 -3.67 -9.72
C ARG A 28 3.60 -4.58 -10.12
N LEU A 29 3.27 -5.67 -10.79
CA LEU A 29 4.19 -6.60 -11.41
C LEU A 29 4.05 -6.46 -12.93
N ASP A 30 5.14 -6.24 -13.64
CA ASP A 30 5.20 -6.29 -15.11
C ASP A 30 5.92 -7.59 -15.50
N GLN A 31 5.16 -8.61 -15.90
CA GLN A 31 5.68 -9.94 -16.22
C GLN A 31 6.61 -9.94 -17.43
N ARG A 32 6.32 -9.07 -18.41
CA ARG A 32 7.11 -8.95 -19.62
C ARG A 32 8.47 -8.30 -19.35
N LYS A 33 8.49 -7.25 -18.54
CA LYS A 33 9.72 -6.52 -18.19
C LYS A 33 10.46 -7.12 -17.00
N ARG A 34 9.81 -7.99 -16.23
CA ARG A 34 10.30 -8.53 -14.95
C ARG A 34 10.67 -7.42 -13.98
N THR A 35 9.75 -6.48 -13.83
CA THR A 35 9.92 -5.33 -12.94
C THR A 35 8.73 -5.17 -12.03
N ILE A 36 8.94 -4.53 -10.89
CA ILE A 36 7.90 -4.20 -9.93
C ILE A 36 7.86 -2.71 -9.63
N ALA A 37 6.71 -2.21 -9.20
CA ALA A 37 6.56 -0.86 -8.66
C ALA A 37 5.65 -0.87 -7.44
N LEU A 38 6.09 -0.26 -6.34
CA LEU A 38 5.22 0.02 -5.19
C LEU A 38 4.45 1.31 -5.42
N PHE A 39 3.20 1.33 -4.98
CA PHE A 39 2.36 2.52 -5.03
C PHE A 39 1.55 2.69 -3.75
N ASN A 40 1.24 3.94 -3.43
CA ASN A 40 0.37 4.29 -2.31
C ASN A 40 -1.10 4.40 -2.75
N ARG A 41 -1.97 4.83 -1.84
CA ARG A 41 -3.43 4.84 -2.10
C ARG A 41 -3.85 5.83 -3.19
N GLU A 42 -3.03 6.84 -3.45
CA GLU A 42 -3.25 7.84 -4.51
C GLU A 42 -2.60 7.41 -5.84
N PHE A 43 -2.17 6.15 -5.94
CA PHE A 43 -1.57 5.52 -7.13
C PHE A 43 -0.28 6.23 -7.60
N ASN A 44 0.46 6.79 -6.66
CA ASN A 44 1.72 7.48 -6.89
C ASN A 44 2.87 6.83 -6.08
N VAL A 45 4.06 7.43 -6.12
CA VAL A 45 5.22 7.01 -5.34
C VAL A 45 4.96 7.19 -3.85
N LEU A 46 5.35 6.19 -3.05
CA LEU A 46 5.26 6.28 -1.58
C LEU A 46 5.86 7.60 -1.07
N GLY A 47 5.10 8.29 -0.21
CA GLY A 47 5.47 9.61 0.31
C GLY A 47 4.88 10.79 -0.45
N LEU A 48 4.31 10.60 -1.65
CA LEU A 48 3.68 11.68 -2.41
C LEU A 48 2.17 11.70 -2.24
N ALA A 49 1.60 12.91 -2.10
CA ALA A 49 0.17 13.08 -1.88
C ALA A 49 -0.64 13.26 -3.18
N ASP A 50 0.03 13.61 -4.28
CA ASP A 50 -0.62 14.00 -5.53
C ASP A 50 -0.99 12.78 -6.37
N LYS A 51 -2.27 12.65 -6.73
CA LYS A 51 -2.75 11.50 -7.51
C LYS A 51 -1.88 11.24 -8.74
N GLY A 52 -1.46 9.99 -8.87
CA GLY A 52 -0.61 9.52 -9.96
C GLY A 52 -1.29 8.49 -10.83
N ILE A 53 -0.52 7.95 -11.76
CA ILE A 53 -0.88 6.77 -12.55
C ILE A 53 0.22 5.74 -12.36
N ILE A 54 -0.16 4.48 -12.19
CA ILE A 54 0.76 3.41 -11.83
C ILE A 54 1.78 3.15 -12.96
N GLU A 55 1.41 3.46 -14.21
CA GLU A 55 2.24 3.26 -15.41
C GLU A 55 3.52 4.10 -15.44
N THR A 56 3.56 5.24 -14.73
CA THR A 56 4.70 6.16 -14.73
C THR A 56 5.60 6.02 -13.51
N LEU A 57 5.30 5.06 -12.64
CA LEU A 57 6.04 4.86 -11.41
C LEU A 57 7.46 4.36 -11.67
N PRO A 58 8.42 4.71 -10.79
CA PRO A 58 9.72 4.09 -10.80
C PRO A 58 9.57 2.58 -10.60
N VAL A 59 10.25 1.83 -11.48
CA VAL A 59 10.25 0.38 -11.43
C VAL A 59 11.60 -0.13 -10.96
N GLU A 60 11.59 -1.22 -10.20
CA GLU A 60 12.78 -1.96 -9.80
C GLU A 60 12.79 -3.35 -10.45
N PRO A 61 13.95 -3.87 -10.88
CA PRO A 61 14.04 -5.20 -11.45
C PRO A 61 13.73 -6.25 -10.38
N TYR A 62 13.05 -7.32 -10.78
CA TYR A 62 12.74 -8.44 -9.91
C TYR A 62 13.06 -9.76 -10.60
N ARG A 63 13.75 -10.66 -9.90
CA ARG A 63 14.27 -11.89 -10.51
C ARG A 63 13.17 -12.88 -10.83
N ASP A 64 12.34 -13.20 -9.85
CA ASP A 64 11.44 -14.36 -9.90
C ASP A 64 10.01 -13.94 -9.55
N ILE A 65 9.26 -13.44 -10.54
CA ILE A 65 7.89 -12.94 -10.36
C ILE A 65 6.91 -13.97 -9.79
N GLU A 66 7.24 -15.26 -9.97
CA GLU A 66 6.51 -16.43 -9.45
C GLU A 66 6.59 -16.53 -7.91
N ASP A 67 7.52 -15.83 -7.27
CA ASP A 67 7.73 -15.88 -5.82
C ASP A 67 6.84 -14.91 -5.04
N ILE A 68 6.13 -13.97 -5.69
CA ILE A 68 5.26 -13.04 -4.96
C ILE A 68 3.95 -13.74 -4.63
N PRO A 69 3.69 -14.07 -3.35
CA PRO A 69 2.53 -14.87 -2.99
C PRO A 69 1.25 -14.09 -3.26
N HIS A 70 0.31 -14.71 -4.00
CA HIS A 70 -1.03 -14.15 -4.18
C HIS A 70 -1.73 -13.88 -2.85
N SER A 71 -1.35 -14.60 -1.79
CA SER A 71 -1.82 -14.39 -0.41
C SER A 71 -1.46 -13.02 0.19
N LEU A 72 -0.50 -12.29 -0.39
CA LEU A 72 -0.26 -10.88 -0.03
C LEU A 72 -1.44 -9.99 -0.43
N ALA A 73 -2.09 -10.30 -1.55
CA ALA A 73 -3.15 -9.48 -2.10
C ALA A 73 -4.44 -9.66 -1.30
N HIS A 74 -5.09 -8.55 -0.99
CA HIS A 74 -6.50 -8.51 -0.67
C HIS A 74 -7.34 -8.52 -1.96
N HIS A 75 -6.88 -7.82 -3.00
CA HIS A 75 -7.50 -7.79 -4.33
C HIS A 75 -6.43 -7.86 -5.41
N ILE A 76 -6.75 -8.49 -6.54
CA ILE A 76 -5.85 -8.66 -7.69
C ILE A 76 -6.53 -8.07 -8.92
N SER A 77 -5.82 -7.22 -9.67
CA SER A 77 -6.25 -6.73 -10.98
C SER A 77 -5.26 -7.17 -12.06
N LEU A 78 -5.79 -7.66 -13.18
CA LEU A 78 -5.01 -8.17 -14.31
C LEU A 78 -5.23 -7.27 -15.52
N ASN A 79 -4.15 -6.86 -16.18
CA ASN A 79 -4.19 -6.08 -17.40
C ASN A 79 -3.04 -6.49 -18.33
N GLY A 80 -3.30 -7.50 -19.17
CA GLY A 80 -2.27 -8.09 -20.04
C GLY A 80 -1.13 -8.67 -19.21
N ASP A 81 0.10 -8.24 -19.50
CA ASP A 81 1.32 -8.67 -18.78
C ASP A 81 1.48 -7.99 -17.40
N LYS A 82 0.52 -7.17 -16.98
CA LYS A 82 0.57 -6.45 -15.70
C LYS A 82 -0.38 -7.04 -14.68
N ILE A 83 0.12 -7.22 -13.47
CA ILE A 83 -0.63 -7.71 -12.31
C ILE A 83 -0.51 -6.68 -11.19
N ASP A 84 -1.63 -6.14 -10.73
CA ASP A 84 -1.68 -5.25 -9.58
C ASP A 84 -2.22 -6.01 -8.37
N LEU A 85 -1.41 -6.09 -7.31
CA LEU A 85 -1.78 -6.67 -6.03
C LEU A 85 -2.05 -5.53 -5.05
N TYR A 86 -3.28 -5.45 -4.55
CA TYR A 86 -3.72 -4.45 -3.57
C TYR A 86 -3.74 -5.08 -2.19
N PHE A 87 -3.12 -4.45 -1.18
CA PHE A 87 -2.96 -5.05 0.15
C PHE A 87 -4.16 -4.87 1.06
N TYR A 88 -4.98 -3.85 0.80
CA TYR A 88 -6.23 -3.54 1.50
C TYR A 88 -7.19 -2.81 0.54
N ASP A 89 -8.41 -2.54 0.97
CA ASP A 89 -9.43 -1.76 0.27
C ASP A 89 -10.04 -0.72 1.23
N ASP A 90 -11.18 -0.12 0.91
CA ASP A 90 -11.85 0.82 1.83
C ASP A 90 -12.40 0.16 3.10
N ASN A 91 -12.72 -1.14 3.05
CA ASN A 91 -13.30 -1.88 4.17
C ASN A 91 -12.24 -2.50 5.10
N THR A 92 -11.05 -2.75 4.55
CA THR A 92 -9.90 -3.38 5.24
C THR A 92 -8.77 -2.40 5.51
N CYS A 93 -8.97 -1.10 5.26
CA CYS A 93 -8.05 -0.05 5.66
C CYS A 93 -7.93 0.00 7.21
N PRO A 94 -6.73 -0.13 7.79
CA PRO A 94 -6.56 -0.08 9.25
C PRO A 94 -6.89 1.28 9.87
N PHE A 95 -6.87 2.34 9.08
CA PHE A 95 -7.11 3.70 9.53
C PHE A 95 -8.43 4.24 8.97
N SER A 96 -9.21 4.87 9.84
CA SER A 96 -10.46 5.55 9.52
C SER A 96 -10.58 6.87 10.28
N GLU A 97 -11.59 7.68 9.95
CA GLU A 97 -11.89 8.89 10.73
C GLU A 97 -12.28 8.56 12.19
N ASN A 98 -12.75 7.35 12.44
CA ASN A 98 -13.21 6.89 13.76
C ASN A 98 -12.05 6.36 14.63
N GLY A 99 -10.88 6.09 14.05
CA GLY A 99 -9.71 5.58 14.75
C GLY A 99 -8.99 4.49 13.99
N ILE A 100 -8.16 3.74 14.72
CA ILE A 100 -7.30 2.67 14.19
C ILE A 100 -7.95 1.33 14.56
N ASN A 101 -8.03 0.43 13.59
CA ASN A 101 -8.38 -0.97 13.80
C ASN A 101 -7.09 -1.80 13.91
N GLU A 102 -6.76 -2.24 15.12
CA GLU A 102 -5.52 -2.97 15.41
C GLU A 102 -5.43 -4.32 14.70
N GLN A 103 -6.56 -5.02 14.51
CA GLN A 103 -6.59 -6.31 13.84
C GLN A 103 -6.27 -6.16 12.35
N LEU A 104 -6.87 -5.15 11.70
CA LEU A 104 -6.56 -4.81 10.31
C LEU A 104 -5.12 -4.32 10.16
N LEU A 105 -4.62 -3.53 11.13
CA LEU A 105 -3.23 -3.07 11.12
C LEU A 105 -2.25 -4.23 11.25
N LEU A 106 -2.53 -5.19 12.14
CA LEU A 106 -1.73 -6.40 12.30
C LEU A 106 -1.75 -7.25 11.02
N ALA A 107 -2.92 -7.42 10.40
CA ALA A 107 -3.06 -8.14 9.13
C ALA A 107 -2.26 -7.48 8.00
N TYR A 108 -2.34 -6.15 7.89
CA TYR A 108 -1.55 -5.36 6.95
C TYR A 108 -0.05 -5.50 7.21
N ASN A 109 0.39 -5.34 8.46
CA ASN A 109 1.80 -5.42 8.83
C ASN A 109 2.40 -6.80 8.55
N LYS A 110 1.64 -7.90 8.74
CA LYS A 110 2.08 -9.25 8.36
C LYS A 110 2.41 -9.34 6.87
N LYS A 111 1.58 -8.73 6.02
CA LYS A 111 1.85 -8.65 4.57
C LYS A 111 3.11 -7.83 4.28
N MET A 112 3.31 -6.72 4.99
CA MET A 112 4.51 -5.87 4.81
C MET A 112 5.79 -6.58 5.23
N VAL A 113 5.78 -7.41 6.27
CA VAL A 113 6.94 -8.22 6.68
C VAL A 113 7.32 -9.22 5.59
N ILE A 114 6.34 -9.93 5.04
CA ILE A 114 6.58 -10.89 3.94
C ILE A 114 7.12 -10.14 2.71
N LEU A 115 6.48 -9.03 2.32
CA LEU A 115 6.92 -8.22 1.18
C LEU A 115 8.33 -7.66 1.40
N SER A 116 8.64 -7.18 2.60
CA SER A 116 9.97 -6.68 2.98
C SER A 116 11.05 -7.75 2.80
N GLY A 117 10.76 -9.00 3.19
CA GLY A 117 11.66 -10.13 2.96
C GLY A 117 11.85 -10.46 1.47
N LEU A 118 10.78 -10.40 0.68
CA LEU A 118 10.84 -10.64 -0.78
C LEU A 118 11.63 -9.57 -1.52
N LEU A 119 11.56 -8.33 -1.07
CA LEU A 119 12.25 -7.18 -1.69
C LEU A 119 13.62 -6.89 -1.06
N ASP A 120 14.02 -7.66 -0.04
CA ASP A 120 15.26 -7.46 0.74
C ASP A 120 15.45 -6.01 1.22
N ARG A 121 14.37 -5.35 1.65
CA ARG A 121 14.40 -3.97 2.15
C ARG A 121 13.28 -3.65 3.12
N ARG A 122 13.45 -2.61 3.93
CA ARG A 122 12.44 -2.14 4.90
C ARG A 122 11.28 -1.43 4.21
N LEU A 123 10.07 -1.61 4.76
CA LEU A 123 8.79 -1.03 4.29
C LEU A 123 7.97 -0.41 5.43
#